data_AF-A0A7T5CJL5-F1
#
_entry.id   AF-A0A7T5CJL5-F1
#
_cell.length_a   1.000
_cell.length_b   1.000
_cell.length_c   1.000
_cell.angle_alpha   90.00
_cell.angle_beta   90.00
_cell.angle_gamma   90.00
#
_symmetry.space_group_name_H-M   'P 1'
#
loop_
_entity.id
_entity.type
_entity.pdbx_description
1 polymer ?
#
loop_
_entity_poly.entity_id
_entity_poly.type
_entity_poly.pdbx_seq_one_letter_code
_entity_poly.pdbx_strand_id
1 'polypeptide(L)'
;MQQEATPNVEVQTVPARLALEDGSVFHGQGFGDLSPRTVDAEVCFNTSLTGYQEILTDPSYAGQIVTMTYPLIGNYGTNPVDLESEKIQVSGFVVRELANLSSNFRSTKKLEEWLAEQNVTGITGIDTRALTRKLRINGALNGVLSTDKNKTDAELVAEAKASAGLVGRNLAEGVSRGEVLHWEEDLGDWAPIQGAVERPANQYRVVAIDCGAKLNILRNLTDSGCDVVVVPWNTSVEEILNYEPNGVFVSNGPGDPAAVAETVETLKALGGKLPIFGICLGHQLLCLSLGAETYKLKFGHRGGNQPVQNLETGKVEITSQNHGFAVDTESLEAVGAEATHINLNDRTLAGFRHNEKPIFAIQYHPEASPGPHDSRYLFDCFIDMMQSGKSPTGEQMDAAQRRRNDMLHEAVCE
;
A
#
# COMPACT_ATOMS: atom_id res chain seq x y z
N MET A 1 13.89 -14.31 -56.01
CA MET A 1 14.03 -13.70 -54.67
C MET A 1 13.44 -14.68 -53.68
N GLN A 2 14.28 -15.38 -52.94
CA GLN A 2 13.84 -16.29 -51.89
C GLN A 2 13.30 -15.44 -50.73
N GLN A 3 12.08 -15.71 -50.28
CA GLN A 3 11.60 -15.25 -48.98
C GLN A 3 12.42 -15.97 -47.92
N GLU A 4 13.28 -15.23 -47.22
CA GLU A 4 13.89 -15.71 -45.98
C GLU A 4 12.77 -15.90 -44.96
N ALA A 5 12.54 -17.15 -44.58
CA ALA A 5 11.70 -17.48 -43.43
C ALA A 5 12.37 -16.90 -42.18
N THR A 6 11.68 -16.00 -41.48
CA THR A 6 12.06 -15.58 -40.14
C THR A 6 12.14 -16.82 -39.25
N PRO A 7 13.26 -17.07 -38.55
CA PRO A 7 13.38 -18.23 -37.70
C PRO A 7 12.34 -18.14 -36.57
N ASN A 8 11.55 -19.21 -36.39
CA ASN A 8 10.77 -19.42 -35.17
C ASN A 8 11.74 -19.48 -34.00
N VAL A 9 11.84 -18.39 -33.23
CA VAL A 9 12.52 -18.41 -31.94
C VAL A 9 11.63 -19.23 -31.01
N GLU A 10 12.00 -20.48 -30.74
CA GLU A 10 11.41 -21.24 -29.63
C GLU A 10 11.65 -20.44 -28.34
N VAL A 11 10.60 -19.79 -27.84
CA VAL A 11 10.64 -19.16 -26.52
C VAL A 11 10.77 -20.29 -25.51
N GLN A 12 11.95 -20.44 -24.92
CA GLN A 12 12.23 -21.47 -23.93
C GLN A 12 11.37 -21.18 -22.68
N THR A 13 10.27 -21.91 -22.52
CA THR A 13 9.38 -21.75 -21.37
C THR A 13 9.97 -22.45 -20.15
N VAL A 14 10.21 -21.72 -19.07
CA VAL A 14 10.61 -22.29 -17.77
C VAL A 14 9.35 -22.62 -16.96
N PRO A 15 9.12 -23.87 -16.53
CA PRO A 15 7.99 -24.19 -15.67
C PRO A 15 8.08 -23.46 -14.33
N ALA A 16 6.95 -22.97 -13.83
CA ALA A 16 6.83 -22.41 -12.48
C ALA A 16 5.64 -23.03 -11.76
N ARG A 17 5.75 -23.13 -10.43
CA ARG A 17 4.72 -23.71 -9.56
C ARG A 17 4.46 -22.81 -8.37
N LEU A 18 3.20 -22.59 -8.05
CA LEU A 18 2.74 -21.98 -6.82
C LEU A 18 2.09 -23.06 -5.95
N ALA A 19 2.78 -23.50 -4.91
CA ALA A 19 2.26 -24.45 -3.93
C ALA A 19 1.73 -23.69 -2.70
N LEU A 20 0.61 -24.14 -2.14
CA LEU A 20 -0.02 -23.53 -0.97
C LEU A 20 0.02 -24.49 0.21
N GLU A 21 -0.02 -23.94 1.43
CA GLU A 21 -0.01 -24.73 2.67
C GLU A 21 -1.21 -25.68 2.80
N ASP A 22 -2.31 -25.41 2.08
CA ASP A 22 -3.49 -26.29 2.00
C ASP A 22 -3.30 -27.53 1.11
N GLY A 23 -2.13 -27.65 0.46
CA GLY A 23 -1.77 -28.77 -0.42
C GLY A 23 -2.09 -28.54 -1.90
N SER A 24 -2.70 -27.41 -2.27
CA SER A 24 -2.96 -27.09 -3.67
C SER A 24 -1.68 -26.65 -4.39
N VAL A 25 -1.54 -27.05 -5.66
CA VAL A 25 -0.42 -26.62 -6.50
C VAL A 25 -0.93 -26.12 -7.85
N PHE A 26 -0.57 -24.90 -8.19
CA PHE A 26 -0.87 -24.28 -9.48
C PHE A 26 0.36 -24.36 -10.37
N HIS A 27 0.18 -24.93 -11.55
CA HIS A 27 1.24 -25.11 -12.54
C HIS A 27 1.10 -24.08 -13.65
N GLY A 28 2.18 -23.37 -13.94
CA GLY A 28 2.21 -22.32 -14.96
C GLY A 28 3.60 -22.17 -15.57
N GLN A 29 3.82 -21.03 -16.20
CA GLN A 29 5.09 -20.66 -16.82
C GLN A 29 5.72 -19.53 -16.02
N GLY A 30 7.03 -19.62 -15.78
CA GLY A 30 7.80 -18.57 -15.14
C GLY A 30 7.99 -17.37 -16.08
N PHE A 31 7.98 -16.17 -15.52
CA PHE A 31 8.46 -14.95 -16.15
C PHE A 31 9.21 -14.10 -15.10
N GLY A 32 9.89 -13.02 -15.50
CA GLY A 32 10.77 -12.30 -14.59
C GLY A 32 12.08 -13.04 -14.40
N ASP A 33 12.55 -13.18 -13.16
CA ASP A 33 13.73 -13.98 -12.84
C ASP A 33 13.42 -15.48 -12.94
N LEU A 34 14.09 -16.14 -13.89
CA LEU A 34 13.95 -17.56 -14.22
C LEU A 34 15.10 -18.42 -13.67
N SER A 35 16.00 -17.86 -12.88
CA SER A 35 17.01 -18.65 -12.16
C SER A 35 16.31 -19.72 -11.30
N PRO A 36 16.89 -20.93 -11.14
CA PRO A 36 16.30 -21.95 -10.28
C PRO A 36 16.22 -21.47 -8.83
N ARG A 37 15.01 -21.14 -8.38
CA ARG A 37 14.79 -20.59 -7.03
C ARG A 37 13.43 -20.93 -6.48
N THR A 38 13.30 -20.73 -5.18
CA THR A 38 12.07 -20.96 -4.42
C THR A 38 11.92 -19.83 -3.40
N VAL A 39 10.75 -19.22 -3.34
CA VAL A 39 10.44 -18.11 -2.42
C VAL A 39 9.15 -18.45 -1.67
N ASP A 40 9.19 -18.41 -0.34
CA ASP A 40 8.02 -18.54 0.52
C ASP A 40 7.48 -17.16 0.94
N ALA A 41 6.15 -17.02 0.97
CA ALA A 41 5.48 -15.77 1.31
C ALA A 41 3.99 -16.01 1.62
N GLU A 42 3.31 -15.03 2.21
CA GLU A 42 1.85 -15.03 2.24
C GLU A 42 1.30 -14.73 0.84
N VAL A 43 0.39 -15.56 0.34
CA VAL A 43 -0.27 -15.35 -0.96
C VAL A 43 -1.53 -14.53 -0.76
N CYS A 44 -1.60 -13.40 -1.45
CA CYS A 44 -2.75 -12.52 -1.46
C CYS A 44 -3.25 -12.25 -2.89
N PHE A 45 -4.41 -11.60 -3.03
CA PHE A 45 -4.92 -11.16 -4.32
C PHE A 45 -5.29 -9.69 -4.29
N ASN A 46 -5.16 -9.00 -5.43
CA ASN A 46 -5.54 -7.59 -5.59
C ASN A 46 -6.56 -7.43 -6.73
N THR A 47 -7.61 -6.64 -6.49
CA THR A 47 -8.73 -6.40 -7.42
C THR A 47 -8.56 -5.21 -8.37
N SER A 48 -7.47 -4.46 -8.25
CA SER A 48 -7.16 -3.36 -9.17
C SER A 48 -6.97 -3.85 -10.60
N LEU A 49 -7.62 -3.15 -11.53
CA LEU A 49 -7.56 -3.47 -12.97
C LEU A 49 -6.36 -2.83 -13.67
N THR A 50 -5.85 -1.74 -13.07
CA THR A 50 -4.68 -0.99 -13.49
C THR A 50 -3.80 -0.74 -12.27
N GLY A 51 -2.57 -0.27 -12.50
CA GLY A 51 -1.65 0.07 -11.44
C GLY A 51 -0.75 -1.07 -10.96
N TYR A 52 -0.47 -2.07 -11.80
CA TYR A 52 0.34 -3.21 -11.38
C TYR A 52 1.78 -2.82 -11.00
N GLN A 53 2.33 -1.73 -11.56
CA GLN A 53 3.72 -1.34 -11.27
C GLN A 53 3.83 -0.67 -9.90
N GLU A 54 2.85 0.19 -9.60
CA GLU A 54 2.66 0.85 -8.32
C GLU A 54 2.40 -0.20 -7.22
N ILE A 55 1.57 -1.21 -7.51
CA ILE A 55 1.37 -2.38 -6.62
C ILE A 55 2.67 -3.15 -6.39
N LEU A 56 3.46 -3.41 -7.43
CA LEU A 56 4.72 -4.15 -7.32
C LEU A 56 5.75 -3.43 -6.45
N THR A 57 5.69 -2.10 -6.39
CA THR A 57 6.64 -1.24 -5.66
C THR A 57 6.08 -0.69 -4.35
N ASP A 58 4.86 -1.05 -3.95
CA ASP A 58 4.31 -0.71 -2.64
C ASP A 58 4.98 -1.55 -1.53
N PRO A 59 5.70 -0.92 -0.57
CA PRO A 59 6.40 -1.63 0.51
C PRO A 59 5.49 -2.51 1.37
N SER A 60 4.19 -2.24 1.41
CA SER A 60 3.21 -2.99 2.19
C SER A 60 3.05 -4.44 1.70
N TYR A 61 3.52 -4.77 0.48
CA TYR A 61 3.57 -6.15 -0.04
C TYR A 61 4.86 -6.91 0.29
N ALA A 62 5.79 -6.35 1.07
CA ALA A 62 6.96 -7.09 1.49
C ALA A 62 6.57 -8.39 2.21
N GLY A 63 7.19 -9.51 1.81
CA GLY A 63 6.86 -10.84 2.32
C GLY A 63 5.56 -11.43 1.75
N GLN A 64 5.04 -10.88 0.65
CA GLN A 64 3.81 -11.35 -0.01
C GLN A 64 4.03 -11.73 -1.48
N ILE A 65 3.35 -12.79 -1.92
CA ILE A 65 3.14 -13.12 -3.33
C ILE A 65 1.80 -12.52 -3.76
N VAL A 66 1.82 -11.62 -4.75
CA VAL A 66 0.63 -10.88 -5.18
C VAL A 66 0.00 -11.53 -6.40
N THR A 67 -1.29 -11.85 -6.28
CA THR A 67 -2.12 -12.36 -7.38
C THR A 67 -3.00 -11.26 -7.97
N MET A 68 -2.80 -10.95 -9.25
CA MET A 68 -3.70 -10.04 -9.95
C MET A 68 -4.96 -10.78 -10.39
N THR A 69 -6.11 -10.18 -10.10
CA THR A 69 -7.41 -10.71 -10.54
C THR A 69 -7.75 -10.27 -11.98
N TYR A 70 -7.28 -9.10 -12.40
CA TYR A 70 -7.39 -8.68 -13.80
C TYR A 70 -6.51 -9.60 -14.67
N PRO A 71 -7.05 -10.22 -15.73
CA PRO A 71 -6.39 -11.34 -16.36
C PRO A 71 -5.14 -10.98 -17.16
N LEU A 72 -5.13 -9.82 -17.82
CA LEU A 72 -4.05 -9.40 -18.72
C LEU A 72 -3.16 -8.36 -18.03
N ILE A 73 -1.92 -8.72 -17.72
CA ILE A 73 -0.99 -7.86 -16.98
C ILE A 73 0.28 -7.60 -17.81
N GLY A 74 0.84 -6.40 -17.73
CA GLY A 74 2.00 -5.97 -18.52
C GLY A 74 1.66 -5.18 -19.80
N ASN A 75 0.37 -4.94 -20.06
CA ASN A 75 -0.14 -4.30 -21.28
C ASN A 75 0.37 -2.87 -21.52
N TYR A 76 0.77 -2.14 -20.48
CA TYR A 76 1.34 -0.79 -20.61
C TYR A 76 2.83 -0.73 -20.22
N GLY A 77 3.50 -1.89 -20.12
CA GLY A 77 4.92 -1.97 -19.77
C GLY A 77 5.21 -1.38 -18.39
N THR A 78 6.41 -0.83 -18.22
CA THR A 78 6.84 -0.17 -16.99
C THR A 78 7.56 1.14 -17.30
N ASN A 79 7.62 2.05 -16.34
CA ASN A 79 8.36 3.31 -16.44
C ASN A 79 8.87 3.82 -15.09
N PRO A 80 9.87 4.73 -15.06
CA PRO A 80 10.44 5.19 -13.78
C PRO A 80 9.52 6.06 -12.90
N VAL A 81 8.40 6.55 -13.44
CA VAL A 81 7.53 7.52 -12.74
C VAL A 81 6.46 6.81 -11.90
N ASP A 82 5.99 5.64 -12.33
CA ASP A 82 4.96 4.83 -11.63
C ASP A 82 5.56 3.95 -10.50
N LEU A 83 6.56 4.46 -9.80
CA LEU A 83 7.22 3.79 -8.68
C LEU A 83 6.73 4.37 -7.35
N GLU A 84 6.36 3.48 -6.44
CA GLU A 84 5.94 3.83 -5.07
C GLU A 84 7.01 3.54 -4.01
N SER A 85 8.14 2.95 -4.42
CA SER A 85 9.38 2.90 -3.63
C SER A 85 10.58 2.64 -4.55
N GLU A 86 11.80 2.61 -3.99
CA GLU A 86 13.05 2.47 -4.76
C GLU A 86 13.19 1.12 -5.50
N LYS A 87 12.40 0.10 -5.13
CA LYS A 87 12.50 -1.26 -5.68
C LYS A 87 11.15 -1.97 -5.70
N ILE A 88 11.11 -3.12 -6.36
CA ILE A 88 10.00 -4.08 -6.26
C ILE A 88 10.01 -4.69 -4.85
N GLN A 89 8.83 -4.72 -4.23
CA GLN A 89 8.65 -5.11 -2.82
C GLN A 89 8.00 -6.48 -2.68
N VAL A 90 7.24 -6.93 -3.69
CA VAL A 90 6.62 -8.26 -3.68
C VAL A 90 7.67 -9.36 -3.69
N SER A 91 7.38 -10.46 -3.00
CA SER A 91 8.22 -11.67 -3.02
C SER A 91 8.02 -12.50 -4.30
N GLY A 92 6.88 -12.34 -4.97
CA GLY A 92 6.58 -12.96 -6.25
C GLY A 92 5.27 -12.45 -6.84
N PHE A 93 5.05 -12.74 -8.12
CA PHE A 93 3.91 -12.17 -8.86
C PHE A 93 3.13 -13.23 -9.64
N VAL A 94 1.80 -13.18 -9.56
CA VAL A 94 0.92 -14.21 -10.11
C VAL A 94 -0.10 -13.57 -11.02
N VAL A 95 -0.12 -13.98 -12.29
CA VAL A 95 -1.01 -13.42 -13.31
C VAL A 95 -1.67 -14.54 -14.12
N ARG A 96 -2.82 -14.25 -14.74
CA ARG A 96 -3.49 -15.20 -15.64
C ARG A 96 -2.82 -15.24 -17.00
N GLU A 97 -2.54 -14.08 -17.56
CA GLU A 97 -1.95 -13.87 -18.87
C GLU A 97 -0.97 -12.69 -18.80
N LEU A 98 0.26 -12.94 -19.22
CA LEU A 98 1.28 -11.89 -19.38
C LEU A 98 1.12 -11.32 -20.79
N ALA A 99 1.05 -10.00 -20.92
CA ALA A 99 0.91 -9.36 -22.20
C ALA A 99 2.14 -9.59 -23.09
N ASN A 100 1.92 -10.06 -24.33
CA ASN A 100 3.02 -10.31 -25.28
C ASN A 100 3.74 -9.02 -25.74
N LEU A 101 3.03 -7.90 -25.69
CA LEU A 101 3.51 -6.57 -26.09
C LEU A 101 3.01 -5.54 -25.08
N SER A 102 3.91 -4.64 -24.66
CA SER A 102 3.53 -3.39 -23.99
C SER A 102 3.21 -2.31 -25.03
N SER A 103 2.09 -1.62 -24.88
CA SER A 103 1.67 -0.55 -25.78
C SER A 103 1.14 0.65 -25.00
N ASN A 104 2.07 1.51 -24.60
CA ASN A 104 1.78 2.78 -23.96
C ASN A 104 2.94 3.76 -24.26
N PHE A 105 2.63 5.04 -24.49
CA PHE A 105 3.67 6.03 -24.81
C PHE A 105 4.66 6.26 -23.66
N ARG A 106 4.28 5.94 -22.42
CA ARG A 106 5.13 6.01 -21.22
C ARG A 106 5.99 4.75 -21.04
N SER A 107 5.66 3.64 -21.71
CA SER A 107 6.36 2.37 -21.55
C SER A 107 7.84 2.51 -21.97
N THR A 108 8.75 2.29 -21.03
CA THR A 108 10.19 2.24 -21.31
C THR A 108 10.75 0.82 -21.33
N LYS A 109 10.05 -0.15 -20.70
CA LYS A 109 10.47 -1.56 -20.62
C LYS A 109 9.28 -2.50 -20.53
N LYS A 110 9.47 -3.78 -20.88
CA LYS A 110 8.49 -4.83 -20.60
C LYS A 110 8.49 -5.23 -19.13
N LEU A 111 7.36 -5.73 -18.65
CA LEU A 111 7.19 -6.11 -17.26
C LEU A 111 8.15 -7.24 -16.85
N GLU A 112 8.24 -8.29 -17.65
CA GLU A 112 9.09 -9.46 -17.37
C GLU A 112 10.58 -9.12 -17.39
N GLU A 113 11.01 -8.18 -18.22
CA GLU A 113 12.40 -7.71 -18.25
C GLU A 113 12.73 -6.93 -16.97
N TRP A 114 11.83 -6.04 -16.54
CA TRP A 114 11.99 -5.27 -15.31
C TRP A 114 11.99 -6.14 -14.05
N LEU A 115 11.11 -7.16 -13.98
CA LEU A 115 11.10 -8.13 -12.87
C LEU A 115 12.40 -8.94 -12.81
N ALA A 116 12.93 -9.36 -13.96
CA ALA A 116 14.18 -10.12 -14.02
C ALA A 116 15.37 -9.32 -13.48
N GLU A 117 15.46 -8.03 -13.82
CA GLU A 117 16.52 -7.13 -13.35
C GLU A 117 16.52 -6.94 -11.83
N GLN A 118 15.34 -7.01 -11.20
CA GLN A 118 15.20 -6.90 -9.75
C GLN A 118 15.12 -8.26 -9.04
N ASN A 119 15.42 -9.36 -9.75
CA ASN A 119 15.39 -10.72 -9.21
C ASN A 119 14.03 -11.10 -8.62
N VAL A 120 12.94 -10.77 -9.31
CA VAL A 120 11.57 -11.14 -8.91
C VAL A 120 10.98 -12.14 -9.89
N THR A 121 10.55 -13.28 -9.37
CA THR A 121 9.92 -14.33 -10.16
C THR A 121 8.41 -14.11 -10.24
N GLY A 122 7.87 -14.26 -11.44
CA GLY A 122 6.44 -14.32 -11.71
C GLY A 122 6.01 -15.69 -12.26
N ILE A 123 4.72 -16.01 -12.10
CA ILE A 123 4.06 -17.16 -12.73
C ILE A 123 2.83 -16.70 -13.53
N THR A 124 2.76 -17.13 -14.78
CA THR A 124 1.65 -16.86 -15.71
C THR A 124 0.97 -18.16 -16.15
N GLY A 125 -0.23 -18.05 -16.70
CA GLY A 125 -0.97 -19.19 -17.25
C GLY A 125 -1.81 -19.96 -16.23
N ILE A 126 -1.88 -19.53 -14.97
CA ILE A 126 -2.70 -20.19 -13.94
C ILE A 126 -4.11 -19.61 -13.85
N ASP A 127 -5.06 -20.38 -13.32
CA ASP A 127 -6.41 -19.89 -13.01
C ASP A 127 -6.39 -18.99 -11.76
N THR A 128 -6.10 -17.71 -11.95
CA THR A 128 -6.09 -16.71 -10.86
C THR A 128 -7.46 -16.54 -10.22
N ARG A 129 -8.56 -16.80 -10.95
CA ARG A 129 -9.92 -16.77 -10.37
C ARG A 129 -10.13 -17.91 -9.38
N ALA A 130 -9.66 -19.12 -9.69
CA ALA A 130 -9.70 -20.25 -8.76
C ALA A 130 -8.85 -19.96 -7.51
N LEU A 131 -7.65 -19.40 -7.69
CA LEU A 131 -6.78 -18.98 -6.59
C LEU A 131 -7.45 -17.91 -5.70
N THR A 132 -7.99 -16.84 -6.29
CA THR A 132 -8.70 -15.79 -5.55
C THR A 132 -9.89 -16.35 -4.77
N ARG A 133 -10.69 -17.24 -5.36
CA ARG A 133 -11.82 -17.87 -4.65
C ARG A 133 -11.34 -18.70 -3.46
N LYS A 134 -10.22 -19.41 -3.61
CA LYS A 134 -9.62 -20.20 -2.54
C LYS A 134 -9.16 -19.30 -1.40
N LEU A 135 -8.39 -18.25 -1.68
CA LEU A 135 -7.92 -17.29 -0.68
C LEU A 135 -9.09 -16.59 0.03
N ARG A 136 -10.14 -16.22 -0.69
CA ARG A 136 -11.35 -15.63 -0.10
C ARG A 136 -12.08 -16.60 0.86
N ILE A 137 -12.15 -17.90 0.52
CA ILE A 137 -12.89 -18.90 1.30
C ILE A 137 -12.07 -19.39 2.50
N ASN A 138 -10.77 -19.63 2.32
CA ASN A 138 -9.90 -20.21 3.34
C ASN A 138 -9.18 -19.15 4.18
N GLY A 139 -9.09 -17.92 3.67
CA GLY A 139 -8.21 -16.88 4.18
C GLY A 139 -6.90 -16.80 3.38
N ALA A 140 -6.09 -15.79 3.68
CA ALA A 140 -4.74 -15.70 3.15
C ALA A 140 -3.95 -16.94 3.58
N LEU A 141 -3.23 -17.54 2.63
CA LEU A 141 -2.48 -18.79 2.83
C LEU A 141 -1.00 -18.53 2.63
N ASN A 142 -0.15 -19.20 3.40
CA ASN A 142 1.26 -19.28 3.04
C ASN A 142 1.43 -20.10 1.76
N GLY A 143 2.34 -19.66 0.91
CA GLY A 143 2.64 -20.33 -0.34
C GLY A 143 4.09 -20.19 -0.73
N VAL A 144 4.47 -21.02 -1.70
CA VAL A 144 5.81 -21.09 -2.24
C VAL A 144 5.74 -20.96 -3.76
N LEU A 145 6.43 -19.98 -4.31
CA LEU A 145 6.64 -19.81 -5.74
C LEU A 145 8.01 -20.39 -6.11
N SER A 146 8.04 -21.34 -7.06
CA SER A 146 9.26 -22.04 -7.43
C SER A 146 9.41 -22.24 -8.93
N THR A 147 10.62 -21.99 -9.43
CA THR A 147 11.13 -22.36 -10.77
C THR A 147 12.09 -23.55 -10.71
N ASP A 148 12.40 -24.06 -9.50
CA ASP A 148 13.33 -25.16 -9.31
C ASP A 148 12.69 -26.50 -9.69
N LYS A 149 13.03 -27.02 -10.89
CA LYS A 149 12.54 -28.30 -11.41
C LYS A 149 12.95 -29.53 -10.59
N ASN A 150 13.93 -29.41 -9.69
CA ASN A 150 14.41 -30.54 -8.89
C ASN A 150 13.53 -30.79 -7.66
N LYS A 151 12.71 -29.81 -7.24
CA LYS A 151 11.76 -29.97 -6.15
C LYS A 151 10.47 -30.62 -6.63
N THR A 152 9.97 -31.56 -5.85
CA THR A 152 8.65 -32.16 -5.98
C THR A 152 7.57 -31.23 -5.42
N ASP A 153 6.33 -31.41 -5.87
CA ASP A 153 5.18 -30.66 -5.36
C ASP A 153 4.97 -30.87 -3.85
N ALA A 154 5.26 -32.07 -3.35
CA ALA A 154 5.17 -32.40 -1.93
C ALA A 154 6.18 -31.63 -1.08
N GLU A 155 7.41 -31.45 -1.58
CA GLU A 155 8.43 -30.62 -0.91
C GLU A 155 8.02 -29.15 -0.90
N LEU A 156 7.50 -28.62 -2.01
CA LEU A 156 7.02 -27.23 -2.08
C LEU A 156 5.84 -26.97 -1.12
N VAL A 157 4.90 -27.90 -1.00
CA VAL A 157 3.80 -27.82 -0.02
C VAL A 157 4.33 -27.90 1.42
N ALA A 158 5.33 -28.74 1.69
CA ALA A 158 5.95 -28.83 3.01
C ALA A 158 6.65 -27.53 3.40
N GLU A 159 7.35 -26.89 2.46
CA GLU A 159 7.95 -25.57 2.64
C GLU A 159 6.89 -24.49 2.89
N ALA A 160 5.78 -24.49 2.14
CA ALA A 160 4.67 -23.55 2.36
C ALA A 160 4.08 -23.67 3.77
N LYS A 161 3.92 -24.90 4.28
CA LYS A 161 3.46 -25.15 5.66
C LYS A 161 4.45 -24.74 6.74
N ALA A 162 5.74 -24.73 6.40
CA ALA A 162 6.82 -24.37 7.31
C ALA A 162 7.14 -22.86 7.30
N SER A 163 6.54 -22.08 6.38
CA SER A 163 6.75 -20.64 6.30
C SER A 163 6.34 -19.96 7.62
N ALA A 164 7.14 -18.97 8.03
CA ALA A 164 6.84 -18.17 9.21
C ALA A 164 5.62 -17.24 9.01
N GLY A 165 5.15 -17.07 7.78
CA GLY A 165 4.05 -16.16 7.44
C GLY A 165 4.35 -14.71 7.79
N LEU A 166 3.29 -13.92 8.05
CA LEU A 166 3.36 -12.49 8.39
C LEU A 166 3.13 -12.18 9.88
N VAL A 167 2.38 -13.03 10.59
CA VAL A 167 1.93 -12.75 11.96
C VAL A 167 3.12 -12.69 12.90
N GLY A 168 3.18 -11.66 13.74
CA GLY A 168 4.27 -11.45 14.69
C GLY A 168 5.62 -11.05 14.07
N ARG A 169 5.67 -10.66 12.80
CA ARG A 169 6.91 -10.19 12.14
C ARG A 169 6.89 -8.69 11.93
N ASN A 170 7.94 -8.01 12.41
CA ASN A 170 8.23 -6.63 12.07
C ASN A 170 8.86 -6.58 10.67
N LEU A 171 8.01 -6.42 9.65
CA LEU A 171 8.50 -6.26 8.27
C LEU A 171 8.80 -4.79 7.93
N ALA A 172 8.29 -3.84 8.73
CA ALA A 172 8.59 -2.41 8.58
C ALA A 172 10.09 -2.14 8.69
N GLU A 173 10.79 -2.86 9.59
CA GLU A 173 12.25 -2.77 9.72
C GLU A 173 13.00 -3.04 8.41
N GLY A 174 12.55 -4.01 7.62
CA GLY A 174 13.23 -4.42 6.38
C GLY A 174 12.96 -3.52 5.17
N VAL A 175 11.95 -2.64 5.26
CA VAL A 175 11.56 -1.74 4.15
C VAL A 175 11.72 -0.26 4.49
N SER A 176 11.85 0.09 5.76
CA SER A 176 12.14 1.44 6.21
C SER A 176 13.51 1.88 5.71
N ARG A 177 13.64 3.19 5.45
CA ARG A 177 14.92 3.81 5.13
C ARG A 177 15.93 3.68 6.28
N GLY A 178 17.21 3.59 5.91
CA GLY A 178 18.32 3.56 6.88
C GLY A 178 18.79 4.94 7.34
N GLU A 179 18.53 6.00 6.58
CA GLU A 179 19.00 7.37 6.86
C GLU A 179 17.86 8.38 6.72
N VAL A 180 17.95 9.50 7.43
CA VAL A 180 17.01 10.62 7.33
C VAL A 180 17.08 11.24 5.93
N LEU A 181 15.93 11.64 5.38
CA LEU A 181 15.84 12.34 4.10
C LEU A 181 14.94 13.56 4.22
N HIS A 182 15.39 14.70 3.67
CA HIS A 182 14.52 15.81 3.35
C HIS A 182 13.88 15.57 1.99
N TRP A 183 12.56 15.47 1.94
CA TRP A 183 11.81 15.15 0.74
C TRP A 183 11.27 16.43 0.08
N GLU A 184 11.62 16.64 -1.20
CA GLU A 184 11.29 17.86 -1.94
C GLU A 184 10.36 17.64 -3.15
N GLU A 185 10.17 16.39 -3.58
CA GLU A 185 9.37 16.07 -4.77
C GLU A 185 7.86 16.22 -4.47
N ASP A 186 7.14 17.00 -5.28
CA ASP A 186 5.67 17.07 -5.26
C ASP A 186 5.05 16.14 -6.32
N LEU A 187 3.77 16.30 -6.62
CA LEU A 187 3.10 15.45 -7.62
C LEU A 187 3.43 15.82 -9.08
N GLY A 188 4.07 16.98 -9.29
CA GLY A 188 4.46 17.47 -10.60
C GLY A 188 3.32 17.52 -11.64
N ASP A 189 3.70 17.37 -12.91
CA ASP A 189 2.80 17.49 -14.06
C ASP A 189 1.72 16.39 -14.16
N TRP A 190 1.85 15.33 -13.36
CA TRP A 190 0.91 14.20 -13.32
C TRP A 190 -0.02 14.25 -12.11
N ALA A 191 -0.05 15.39 -11.42
CA ALA A 191 -1.00 15.63 -10.36
C ALA A 191 -2.44 15.34 -10.85
N PRO A 192 -3.26 14.64 -10.04
CA PRO A 192 -4.67 14.43 -10.33
C PRO A 192 -5.37 15.72 -10.78
N ILE A 193 -6.27 15.60 -11.75
CA ILE A 193 -7.21 16.68 -12.11
C ILE A 193 -8.23 16.82 -10.98
N GLN A 194 -7.82 17.55 -9.96
CA GLN A 194 -8.62 18.05 -8.84
C GLN A 194 -8.27 19.52 -8.68
N GLY A 195 -9.10 20.26 -7.97
CA GLY A 195 -8.84 21.66 -7.71
C GLY A 195 -7.48 21.90 -7.05
N ALA A 196 -6.89 23.05 -7.36
CA ALA A 196 -5.64 23.46 -6.74
C ALA A 196 -5.85 23.63 -5.22
N VAL A 197 -4.83 23.25 -4.45
CA VAL A 197 -4.81 23.55 -3.01
C VAL A 197 -4.26 24.96 -2.86
N GLU A 198 -4.97 25.82 -2.11
CA GLU A 198 -4.35 27.03 -1.59
C GLU A 198 -3.24 26.61 -0.63
N ARG A 199 -1.98 26.71 -1.10
CA ARG A 199 -0.83 26.41 -0.25
C ARG A 199 -0.85 27.35 0.97
N PRO A 200 -0.63 26.84 2.19
CA PRO A 200 -0.65 27.66 3.38
C PRO A 200 0.40 28.77 3.29
N ALA A 201 0.10 29.94 3.86
CA ALA A 201 1.01 31.09 3.86
C ALA A 201 2.33 30.80 4.60
N ASN A 202 2.30 29.88 5.56
CA ASN A 202 3.48 29.37 6.27
C ASN A 202 3.72 27.91 5.89
N GLN A 203 4.97 27.54 5.65
CA GLN A 203 5.36 26.15 5.41
C GLN A 203 5.33 25.37 6.73
N TYR A 204 4.52 24.32 6.80
CA TYR A 204 4.44 23.44 7.97
C TYR A 204 5.49 22.34 7.87
N ARG A 205 6.30 22.17 8.91
CA ARG A 205 7.24 21.04 8.99
C ARG A 205 6.55 19.79 9.48
N VAL A 206 6.66 18.72 8.69
CA VAL A 206 6.15 17.39 9.02
C VAL A 206 7.32 16.42 9.14
N VAL A 207 7.42 15.76 10.28
CA VAL A 207 8.30 14.58 10.41
C VAL A 207 7.49 13.34 10.06
N ALA A 208 7.86 12.66 8.97
CA ALA A 208 7.24 11.44 8.49
C ALA A 208 8.04 10.21 8.95
N ILE A 209 7.45 9.41 9.84
CA ILE A 209 8.03 8.13 10.28
C ILE A 209 7.80 7.09 9.18
N ASP A 210 8.88 6.65 8.56
CA ASP A 210 8.89 5.70 7.46
C ASP A 210 8.83 4.26 7.98
N CYS A 211 7.65 3.65 7.91
CA CYS A 211 7.44 2.22 8.19
C CYS A 211 7.37 1.38 6.89
N GLY A 212 7.82 1.92 5.76
CA GLY A 212 7.52 1.43 4.41
C GLY A 212 6.70 2.43 3.60
N ALA A 213 7.06 3.71 3.69
CA ALA A 213 6.32 4.82 3.09
C ALA A 213 6.30 4.73 1.58
N LYS A 214 5.10 4.81 1.02
CA LYS A 214 4.91 5.03 -0.41
C LYS A 214 5.34 6.43 -0.80
N LEU A 215 6.04 6.57 -1.93
CA LEU A 215 6.51 7.88 -2.43
C LEU A 215 5.34 8.85 -2.63
N ASN A 216 4.17 8.38 -3.08
CA ASN A 216 3.06 9.29 -3.33
C ASN A 216 2.48 9.91 -2.06
N ILE A 217 2.67 9.30 -0.88
CA ILE A 217 2.32 9.93 0.40
C ILE A 217 3.17 11.19 0.59
N LEU A 218 4.48 11.06 0.37
CA LEU A 218 5.43 12.15 0.56
C LEU A 218 5.18 13.27 -0.46
N ARG A 219 4.93 12.91 -1.73
CA ARG A 219 4.52 13.86 -2.78
C ARG A 219 3.25 14.63 -2.40
N ASN A 220 2.26 13.95 -1.81
CA ASN A 220 1.02 14.60 -1.36
C ASN A 220 1.22 15.56 -0.19
N LEU A 221 2.10 15.24 0.76
CA LEU A 221 2.47 16.14 1.85
C LEU A 221 3.16 17.40 1.31
N THR A 222 4.15 17.24 0.42
CA THR A 222 4.85 18.37 -0.22
C THR A 222 3.91 19.20 -1.08
N ASP A 223 3.03 18.59 -1.87
CA ASP A 223 2.04 19.29 -2.70
C ASP A 223 1.05 20.11 -1.84
N SER A 224 0.75 19.63 -0.64
CA SER A 224 -0.07 20.34 0.37
C SER A 224 0.69 21.46 1.10
N GLY A 225 1.97 21.69 0.75
CA GLY A 225 2.80 22.77 1.28
C GLY A 225 3.62 22.42 2.51
N CYS A 226 3.88 21.14 2.78
CA CYS A 226 4.75 20.73 3.90
C CYS A 226 6.25 20.77 3.55
N ASP A 227 7.07 21.09 4.55
CA ASP A 227 8.51 20.74 4.61
C ASP A 227 8.61 19.35 5.24
N VAL A 228 8.97 18.33 4.45
CA VAL A 228 8.88 16.92 4.88
C VAL A 228 10.25 16.37 5.23
N VAL A 229 10.42 15.97 6.49
CA VAL A 229 11.58 15.24 6.99
C VAL A 229 11.19 13.79 7.22
N VAL A 230 11.74 12.87 6.43
CA VAL A 230 11.45 11.44 6.52
C VAL A 230 12.50 10.77 7.41
N VAL A 231 12.04 10.08 8.45
CA VAL A 231 12.90 9.44 9.45
C VAL A 231 12.66 7.92 9.51
N PRO A 232 13.67 7.11 9.85
CA PRO A 232 13.51 5.66 10.03
C PRO A 232 12.38 5.27 11.02
N TRP A 233 11.84 4.06 10.88
CA TRP A 233 10.70 3.55 11.66
C TRP A 233 10.92 3.58 13.19
N ASN A 234 12.18 3.43 13.63
CA ASN A 234 12.59 3.36 15.04
C ASN A 234 13.20 4.67 15.57
N THR A 235 13.01 5.78 14.86
CA THR A 235 13.53 7.10 15.29
C THR A 235 12.98 7.48 16.66
N SER A 236 13.84 7.99 17.54
CA SER A 236 13.46 8.32 18.92
C SER A 236 12.59 9.59 18.99
N VAL A 237 11.81 9.70 20.07
CA VAL A 237 10.99 10.89 20.36
C VAL A 237 11.84 12.16 20.43
N GLU A 238 13.03 12.07 21.03
CA GLU A 238 13.95 13.20 21.20
C GLU A 238 14.46 13.70 19.85
N GLU A 239 14.87 12.80 18.97
CA GLU A 239 15.28 13.12 17.60
C GLU A 239 14.15 13.75 16.80
N ILE A 240 12.93 13.19 16.87
CA ILE A 240 11.75 13.75 16.20
C ILE A 240 11.48 15.18 16.65
N LEU A 241 11.53 15.45 17.95
CA LEU A 241 11.28 16.79 18.51
C LEU A 241 12.38 17.79 18.17
N ASN A 242 13.63 17.35 17.95
CA ASN A 242 14.74 18.22 17.55
C ASN A 242 14.57 18.85 16.17
N TYR A 243 13.69 18.29 15.32
CA TYR A 243 13.33 18.90 14.04
C TYR A 243 12.34 20.05 14.17
N GLU A 244 11.81 20.31 15.38
CA GLU A 244 10.76 21.31 15.65
C GLU A 244 9.53 21.13 14.72
N PRO A 245 8.95 19.92 14.61
CA PRO A 245 7.84 19.68 13.70
C PRO A 245 6.56 20.39 14.15
N ASN A 246 5.74 20.78 13.17
CA ASN A 246 4.36 21.19 13.40
C ASN A 246 3.40 20.00 13.49
N GLY A 247 3.77 18.86 12.90
CA GLY A 247 3.02 17.62 12.98
C GLY A 247 3.89 16.40 12.67
N VAL A 248 3.42 15.23 13.09
CA VAL A 248 4.04 13.95 12.80
C VAL A 248 3.12 13.16 11.89
N PHE A 249 3.70 12.55 10.87
CA PHE A 249 3.01 11.63 9.97
C PHE A 249 3.56 10.22 10.17
N VAL A 250 2.70 9.21 10.15
CA VAL A 250 3.10 7.80 10.24
C VAL A 250 2.64 7.06 9.00
N SER A 251 3.59 6.52 8.23
CA SER A 251 3.30 5.95 6.92
C SER A 251 2.59 4.61 6.97
N ASN A 252 2.21 4.14 5.78
CA ASN A 252 1.90 2.74 5.52
C ASN A 252 3.14 1.85 5.74
N GLY A 253 2.92 0.54 5.67
CA GLY A 253 3.99 -0.45 5.74
C GLY A 253 3.49 -1.90 5.80
N PRO A 254 4.40 -2.87 5.74
CA PRO A 254 4.08 -4.29 5.74
C PRO A 254 4.03 -4.90 7.15
N GLY A 255 3.50 -6.12 7.22
CA GLY A 255 3.60 -6.98 8.39
C GLY A 255 2.52 -6.76 9.44
N ASP A 256 2.80 -7.25 10.65
CA ASP A 256 1.89 -7.20 11.79
C ASP A 256 2.14 -5.92 12.61
N PRO A 257 1.15 -5.03 12.78
CA PRO A 257 1.33 -3.80 13.55
C PRO A 257 1.77 -4.05 15.00
N ALA A 258 1.35 -5.17 15.61
CA ALA A 258 1.72 -5.51 16.99
C ALA A 258 3.22 -5.83 17.14
N ALA A 259 3.90 -6.17 16.04
CA ALA A 259 5.34 -6.44 16.04
C ALA A 259 6.21 -5.18 15.93
N VAL A 260 5.63 -4.01 15.61
CA VAL A 260 6.35 -2.73 15.45
C VAL A 260 6.34 -1.93 16.76
N ALA A 261 6.69 -2.60 17.86
CA ALA A 261 6.49 -2.09 19.23
C ALA A 261 7.25 -0.79 19.52
N GLU A 262 8.44 -0.60 18.96
CA GLU A 262 9.24 0.62 19.16
C GLU A 262 8.53 1.86 18.62
N THR A 263 7.96 1.78 17.41
CA THR A 263 7.17 2.87 16.84
C THR A 263 5.91 3.14 17.65
N VAL A 264 5.24 2.10 18.17
CA VAL A 264 4.07 2.25 19.06
C VAL A 264 4.42 3.06 20.31
N GLU A 265 5.56 2.76 20.96
CA GLU A 265 6.01 3.51 22.14
C GLU A 265 6.41 4.96 21.80
N THR A 266 7.06 5.19 20.65
CA THR A 266 7.35 6.54 20.15
C THR A 266 6.05 7.34 19.95
N LEU A 267 5.04 6.76 19.30
CA LEU A 267 3.75 7.42 19.05
C LEU A 267 2.98 7.71 20.34
N LYS A 268 3.01 6.78 21.30
CA LYS A 268 2.41 6.97 22.62
C LYS A 268 3.04 8.15 23.35
N ALA A 269 4.36 8.31 23.27
CA ALA A 269 5.09 9.40 23.90
C ALA A 269 4.94 10.76 23.18
N LEU A 270 4.63 10.74 21.88
CA LEU A 270 4.29 11.93 21.09
C LEU A 270 2.81 12.32 21.24
N GLY A 271 1.93 11.37 21.55
CA GLY A 271 0.48 11.54 21.64
C GLY A 271 0.09 12.61 22.66
N GLY A 272 -0.39 13.76 22.16
CA GLY A 272 -0.77 14.92 22.97
C GLY A 272 0.27 16.05 23.01
N LYS A 273 1.44 15.87 22.38
CA LYS A 273 2.45 16.93 22.17
C LYS A 273 2.33 17.58 20.79
N LEU A 274 1.98 16.80 19.78
CA LEU A 274 1.91 17.21 18.39
C LEU A 274 0.65 16.65 17.71
N PRO A 275 0.14 17.34 16.67
CA PRO A 275 -0.76 16.76 15.67
C PRO A 275 -0.16 15.51 15.04
N ILE A 276 -0.91 14.39 14.98
CA ILE A 276 -0.44 13.14 14.36
C ILE A 276 -1.46 12.59 13.37
N PHE A 277 -1.01 12.30 12.16
CA PHE A 277 -1.81 11.64 11.11
C PHE A 277 -1.19 10.31 10.70
N GLY A 278 -1.99 9.24 10.62
CA GLY A 278 -1.52 7.90 10.22
C GLY A 278 -2.29 7.32 9.04
N ILE A 279 -1.59 6.57 8.19
CA ILE A 279 -2.15 5.89 7.01
C ILE A 279 -1.85 4.38 7.08
N CYS A 280 -2.86 3.55 6.86
CA CYS A 280 -2.75 2.09 6.79
C CYS A 280 -2.07 1.47 8.03
N LEU A 281 -0.78 1.11 7.96
CA LEU A 281 -0.01 0.68 9.13
C LEU A 281 0.03 1.78 10.19
N GLY A 282 0.27 3.04 9.81
CA GLY A 282 0.25 4.18 10.74
C GLY A 282 -1.08 4.36 11.47
N HIS A 283 -2.20 4.02 10.84
CA HIS A 283 -3.52 3.97 11.51
C HIS A 283 -3.55 2.91 12.61
N GLN A 284 -3.05 1.71 12.33
CA GLN A 284 -3.01 0.61 13.28
C GLN A 284 -2.04 0.90 14.44
N LEU A 285 -0.85 1.45 14.13
CA LEU A 285 0.15 1.81 15.14
C LEU A 285 -0.36 2.92 16.08
N LEU A 286 -1.08 3.91 15.54
CA LEU A 286 -1.72 4.93 16.37
C LEU A 286 -2.80 4.32 17.28
N CYS A 287 -3.65 3.44 16.78
CA CYS A 287 -4.64 2.73 17.59
C CYS A 287 -3.97 1.94 18.72
N LEU A 288 -2.92 1.17 18.42
CA LEU A 288 -2.15 0.43 19.42
C LEU A 288 -1.49 1.37 20.45
N SER A 289 -0.97 2.53 20.02
CA SER A 289 -0.36 3.51 20.93
C SER A 289 -1.35 4.12 21.93
N LEU A 290 -2.64 4.12 21.57
CA LEU A 290 -3.75 4.57 22.43
C LEU A 290 -4.25 3.44 23.35
N GLY A 291 -3.86 2.19 23.09
CA GLY A 291 -4.25 1.01 23.84
C GLY A 291 -5.38 0.19 23.24
N ALA A 292 -5.76 0.46 21.98
CA ALA A 292 -6.71 -0.36 21.24
C ALA A 292 -6.07 -1.68 20.77
N GLU A 293 -6.89 -2.60 20.26
CA GLU A 293 -6.46 -3.92 19.78
C GLU A 293 -6.53 -4.03 18.25
N THR A 294 -5.65 -4.86 17.68
CA THR A 294 -5.66 -5.20 16.25
C THR A 294 -5.88 -6.70 16.06
N TYR A 295 -6.44 -7.07 14.91
CA TYR A 295 -6.65 -8.46 14.53
C TYR A 295 -6.35 -8.67 13.05
N LYS A 296 -6.00 -9.91 12.70
CA LYS A 296 -5.76 -10.30 11.30
C LYS A 296 -7.09 -10.53 10.58
N LEU A 297 -7.28 -9.87 9.45
CA LEU A 297 -8.40 -10.11 8.57
C LEU A 297 -8.24 -11.47 7.88
N LYS A 298 -9.37 -12.08 7.53
CA LYS A 298 -9.38 -13.37 6.85
C LYS A 298 -8.51 -13.38 5.59
N PHE A 299 -8.71 -12.40 4.70
CA PHE A 299 -7.91 -12.26 3.47
C PHE A 299 -7.51 -10.80 3.18
N GLY A 300 -7.82 -9.85 4.07
CA GLY A 300 -7.49 -8.43 3.93
C GLY A 300 -8.28 -7.68 2.85
N HIS A 301 -8.02 -6.38 2.75
CA HIS A 301 -8.54 -5.52 1.68
C HIS A 301 -7.42 -5.11 0.74
N ARG A 302 -7.54 -5.50 -0.53
CA ARG A 302 -6.51 -5.31 -1.55
C ARG A 302 -7.16 -4.96 -2.89
N GLY A 303 -7.20 -3.67 -3.21
CA GLY A 303 -7.75 -3.18 -4.47
C GLY A 303 -8.19 -1.72 -4.44
N GLY A 304 -8.34 -1.14 -5.64
CA GLY A 304 -8.75 0.25 -5.88
C GLY A 304 -10.27 0.48 -5.98
N ASN A 305 -11.09 -0.39 -5.40
CA ASN A 305 -12.55 -0.35 -5.54
C ASN A 305 -13.30 -0.60 -4.22
N GLN A 306 -12.68 -0.29 -3.09
CA GLN A 306 -13.29 -0.52 -1.77
C GLN A 306 -14.18 0.68 -1.38
N PRO A 307 -15.49 0.48 -1.13
CA PRO A 307 -16.37 1.56 -0.70
C PRO A 307 -16.20 1.83 0.79
N VAL A 308 -15.89 3.07 1.14
CA VAL A 308 -15.76 3.54 2.53
C VAL A 308 -16.78 4.63 2.78
N GLN A 309 -17.51 4.55 3.89
CA GLN A 309 -18.43 5.59 4.32
C GLN A 309 -17.86 6.41 5.46
N ASN A 310 -17.91 7.73 5.36
CA ASN A 310 -17.75 8.65 6.48
C ASN A 310 -19.04 8.65 7.31
N LEU A 311 -18.94 8.30 8.59
CA LEU A 311 -20.10 8.06 9.46
C LEU A 311 -20.87 9.33 9.82
N GLU A 312 -20.19 10.47 9.97
CA GLU A 312 -20.81 11.74 10.35
C GLU A 312 -21.56 12.39 9.19
N THR A 313 -20.98 12.33 7.99
CA THR A 313 -21.54 12.99 6.81
C THR A 313 -22.44 12.05 5.98
N GLY A 314 -22.31 10.74 6.19
CA GLY A 314 -22.96 9.70 5.39
C GLY A 314 -22.39 9.52 3.97
N LYS A 315 -21.39 10.33 3.58
CA LYS A 315 -20.76 10.28 2.25
C LYS A 315 -19.98 8.99 2.04
N VAL A 316 -19.92 8.55 0.80
CA VAL A 316 -19.20 7.34 0.38
C VAL A 316 -18.11 7.72 -0.61
N GLU A 317 -16.95 7.10 -0.43
CA GLU A 317 -15.76 7.25 -1.26
C GLU A 317 -15.34 5.87 -1.76
N ILE A 318 -14.81 5.82 -2.98
CA ILE A 318 -14.11 4.63 -3.45
C ILE A 318 -12.64 4.82 -3.10
N THR A 319 -12.04 3.83 -2.44
CA THR A 319 -10.68 3.95 -1.88
C THR A 319 -9.76 2.85 -2.40
N SER A 320 -8.46 3.17 -2.45
CA SER A 320 -7.40 2.16 -2.58
C SER A 320 -7.07 1.55 -1.22
N GLN A 321 -7.05 0.22 -1.12
CA GLN A 321 -6.72 -0.48 0.13
C GLN A 321 -5.67 -1.55 -0.11
N ASN A 322 -4.74 -1.68 0.83
CA ASN A 322 -3.77 -2.76 0.91
C ASN A 322 -3.42 -3.06 2.38
N HIS A 323 -4.25 -3.85 3.06
CA HIS A 323 -3.98 -4.25 4.45
C HIS A 323 -4.55 -5.63 4.77
N GLY A 324 -3.79 -6.39 5.57
CA GLY A 324 -4.17 -7.71 6.08
C GLY A 324 -4.65 -7.71 7.53
N PHE A 325 -4.52 -6.59 8.24
CA PHE A 325 -4.92 -6.41 9.63
C PHE A 325 -5.95 -5.28 9.74
N ALA A 326 -6.74 -5.30 10.81
CA ALA A 326 -7.72 -4.27 11.12
C ALA A 326 -7.70 -3.97 12.62
N VAL A 327 -8.32 -2.87 13.01
CA VAL A 327 -8.47 -2.44 14.40
C VAL A 327 -9.85 -2.85 14.89
N ASP A 328 -9.92 -3.33 16.13
CA ASP A 328 -11.20 -3.60 16.81
C ASP A 328 -11.86 -2.29 17.25
N THR A 329 -13.07 -2.01 16.73
CA THR A 329 -13.75 -0.73 16.95
C THR A 329 -14.14 -0.52 18.41
N GLU A 330 -14.58 -1.57 19.11
CA GLU A 330 -14.98 -1.46 20.52
C GLU A 330 -13.79 -1.12 21.41
N SER A 331 -12.64 -1.76 21.18
CA SER A 331 -11.38 -1.48 21.89
C SER A 331 -10.89 -0.05 21.65
N LEU A 332 -11.09 0.48 20.45
CA LEU A 332 -10.73 1.85 20.09
C LEU A 332 -11.62 2.88 20.80
N GLU A 333 -12.93 2.64 20.82
CA GLU A 333 -13.89 3.52 21.50
C GLU A 333 -13.62 3.55 23.01
N ALA A 334 -13.22 2.42 23.59
CA ALA A 334 -12.85 2.31 25.01
C ALA A 334 -11.64 3.19 25.40
N VAL A 335 -10.78 3.57 24.44
CA VAL A 335 -9.59 4.42 24.69
C VAL A 335 -9.81 5.90 24.31
N GLY A 336 -11.05 6.34 24.15
CA GLY A 336 -11.39 7.76 23.97
C GLY A 336 -11.19 8.29 22.54
N ALA A 337 -11.23 7.38 21.57
CA ALA A 337 -11.31 7.70 20.15
C ALA A 337 -12.70 7.35 19.60
N GLU A 338 -13.05 7.90 18.44
CA GLU A 338 -14.31 7.64 17.76
C GLU A 338 -14.06 7.19 16.31
N ALA A 339 -14.84 6.21 15.86
CA ALA A 339 -14.84 5.77 14.49
C ALA A 339 -15.36 6.88 13.57
N THR A 340 -14.59 7.25 12.55
CA THR A 340 -14.99 8.26 11.56
C THR A 340 -15.38 7.62 10.23
N HIS A 341 -14.78 6.47 9.90
CA HIS A 341 -15.03 5.79 8.63
C HIS A 341 -15.18 4.28 8.82
N ILE A 342 -16.00 3.66 7.97
CA ILE A 342 -16.19 2.21 7.92
C ILE A 342 -16.14 1.70 6.48
N ASN A 343 -15.65 0.47 6.30
CA ASN A 343 -15.78 -0.23 5.02
C ASN A 343 -17.25 -0.70 4.86
N LEU A 344 -17.88 -0.41 3.72
CA LEU A 344 -19.27 -0.79 3.49
C LEU A 344 -19.48 -2.26 3.13
N ASN A 345 -18.44 -2.97 2.68
CA ASN A 345 -18.54 -4.38 2.31
C ASN A 345 -18.65 -5.29 3.54
N ASP A 346 -17.90 -5.00 4.61
CA ASP A 346 -17.75 -5.89 5.76
C ASP A 346 -17.78 -5.18 7.13
N ARG A 347 -18.00 -3.86 7.13
CA ARG A 347 -18.21 -3.04 8.34
C ARG A 347 -16.97 -2.91 9.24
N THR A 348 -15.77 -3.24 8.75
CA THR A 348 -14.54 -3.00 9.51
C THR A 348 -14.25 -1.51 9.65
N LEU A 349 -13.57 -1.12 10.73
CA LEU A 349 -13.08 0.24 10.90
C LEU A 349 -12.19 0.66 9.73
N ALA A 350 -12.45 1.84 9.16
CA ALA A 350 -11.66 2.40 8.07
C ALA A 350 -11.01 3.76 8.42
N GLY A 351 -11.34 4.33 9.58
CA GLY A 351 -10.73 5.56 10.06
C GLY A 351 -11.25 5.97 11.42
N PHE A 352 -10.47 6.77 12.14
CA PHE A 352 -10.84 7.27 13.46
C PHE A 352 -10.30 8.68 13.70
N ARG A 353 -10.81 9.32 14.75
CA ARG A 353 -10.15 10.44 15.40
C ARG A 353 -10.18 10.30 16.92
N HIS A 354 -9.21 10.91 17.59
CA HIS A 354 -9.21 11.01 19.04
C HIS A 354 -10.06 12.23 19.47
N ASN A 355 -10.82 12.08 20.55
CA ASN A 355 -11.79 13.09 21.01
C ASN A 355 -11.10 14.38 21.52
N GLU A 356 -9.98 14.24 22.23
CA GLU A 356 -9.27 15.38 22.84
C GLU A 356 -7.93 15.74 22.18
N LYS A 357 -7.12 14.75 21.79
CA LYS A 357 -5.80 14.95 21.18
C LYS A 357 -5.94 15.18 19.66
N PRO A 358 -5.07 15.98 19.03
CA PRO A 358 -5.06 16.18 17.58
C PRO A 358 -4.49 14.95 16.87
N ILE A 359 -5.25 13.86 16.86
CA ILE A 359 -4.86 12.58 16.27
C ILE A 359 -6.04 12.08 15.44
N PHE A 360 -5.79 11.83 14.16
CA PHE A 360 -6.72 11.09 13.32
C PHE A 360 -5.93 10.16 12.39
N ALA A 361 -6.57 9.12 11.89
CA ALA A 361 -5.93 8.19 10.99
C ALA A 361 -6.94 7.44 10.13
N ILE A 362 -6.49 6.95 8.98
CA ILE A 362 -7.31 6.19 8.04
C ILE A 362 -6.63 4.87 7.67
N GLN A 363 -7.42 3.83 7.41
CA GLN A 363 -6.93 2.48 7.14
C GLN A 363 -6.59 2.27 5.66
N TYR A 364 -7.17 3.08 4.78
CA TYR A 364 -6.99 3.02 3.33
C TYR A 364 -5.88 3.99 2.86
N HIS A 365 -5.72 4.18 1.55
CA HIS A 365 -4.62 4.93 0.96
C HIS A 365 -5.14 6.17 0.18
N PRO A 366 -5.21 7.35 0.82
CA PRO A 366 -5.67 8.59 0.19
C PRO A 366 -4.69 9.16 -0.83
N GLU A 367 -3.43 8.74 -0.77
CA GLU A 367 -2.46 8.97 -1.85
C GLU A 367 -2.74 8.11 -3.08
N ALA A 368 -3.61 7.10 -2.97
CA ALA A 368 -3.94 6.14 -4.02
C ALA A 368 -2.68 5.47 -4.60
N SER A 369 -2.33 5.74 -5.87
CA SER A 369 -1.14 5.21 -6.55
C SER A 369 -0.90 3.71 -6.31
N PRO A 370 -1.76 2.83 -6.87
CA PRO A 370 -2.84 3.15 -7.80
C PRO A 370 -4.19 3.30 -7.09
N GLY A 371 -5.16 3.89 -7.78
CA GLY A 371 -6.55 3.91 -7.35
C GLY A 371 -7.24 5.27 -7.52
N PRO A 372 -8.48 5.38 -7.00
CA PRO A 372 -9.27 6.61 -7.03
C PRO A 372 -8.69 7.69 -6.10
N HIS A 373 -8.97 8.96 -6.40
CA HIS A 373 -8.46 10.12 -5.66
C HIS A 373 -9.50 10.74 -4.71
N ASP A 374 -10.61 10.04 -4.45
CA ASP A 374 -11.78 10.52 -3.70
C ASP A 374 -11.44 11.05 -2.31
N SER A 375 -10.43 10.45 -1.66
CA SER A 375 -10.08 10.69 -0.26
C SER A 375 -8.83 11.57 -0.07
N ARG A 376 -8.32 12.20 -1.13
CA ARG A 376 -7.07 12.99 -1.10
C ARG A 376 -7.14 14.21 -0.16
N TYR A 377 -8.33 14.74 0.08
CA TYR A 377 -8.57 15.88 0.97
C TYR A 377 -8.13 15.65 2.43
N LEU A 378 -7.88 14.40 2.82
CA LEU A 378 -7.39 14.06 4.15
C LEU A 378 -5.99 14.62 4.43
N PHE A 379 -5.19 14.87 3.39
CA PHE A 379 -3.94 15.63 3.54
C PHE A 379 -4.22 17.08 3.95
N ASP A 380 -5.24 17.73 3.39
CA ASP A 380 -5.62 19.10 3.79
C ASP A 380 -6.17 19.13 5.22
N CYS A 381 -6.91 18.09 5.61
CA CYS A 381 -7.39 17.95 6.99
C CYS A 381 -6.21 17.88 7.98
N PHE A 382 -5.08 17.28 7.57
CA PHE A 382 -3.87 17.27 8.40
C PHE A 382 -3.25 18.66 8.52
N ILE A 383 -3.20 19.45 7.44
CA ILE A 383 -2.76 20.85 7.48
C ILE A 383 -3.66 21.68 8.42
N ASP A 384 -4.97 21.57 8.25
CA ASP A 384 -5.97 22.26 9.10
C ASP A 384 -5.83 21.86 10.57
N MET A 385 -5.51 20.59 10.84
CA MET A 385 -5.25 20.08 12.19
C MET A 385 -3.96 20.66 12.79
N MET A 386 -2.88 20.80 12.00
CA MET A 386 -1.65 21.46 12.45
C MET A 386 -1.88 22.94 12.81
N GLN A 387 -2.78 23.61 12.12
CA GLN A 387 -3.15 25.00 12.44
C GLN A 387 -4.06 25.09 13.68
N SER A 388 -5.06 24.22 13.78
CA SER A 388 -6.11 24.32 14.81
C SER A 388 -5.79 23.61 16.12
N GLY A 389 -4.86 22.66 16.10
CA GLY A 389 -4.56 21.79 17.24
C GLY A 389 -5.70 20.85 17.63
N LYS A 390 -6.64 20.58 16.70
CA LYS A 390 -7.82 19.74 16.94
C LYS A 390 -8.04 18.76 15.80
N SER A 391 -8.46 17.55 16.15
CA SER A 391 -8.86 16.53 15.17
C SER A 391 -9.99 17.03 14.27
N PRO A 392 -9.96 16.70 12.97
CA PRO A 392 -10.98 17.16 12.02
C PRO A 392 -12.37 16.55 12.30
N THR A 393 -13.38 17.40 12.36
CA THR A 393 -14.81 17.01 12.37
C THR A 393 -15.25 16.45 11.02
N GLY A 394 -16.36 15.71 10.96
CA GLY A 394 -16.94 15.27 9.69
C GLY A 394 -17.33 16.45 8.78
N GLU A 395 -17.82 17.55 9.36
CA GLU A 395 -18.10 18.79 8.62
C GLU A 395 -16.82 19.42 8.04
N GLN A 396 -15.71 19.41 8.79
CA GLN A 396 -14.42 19.91 8.30
C GLN A 396 -13.83 19.01 7.21
N MET A 397 -13.97 17.69 7.34
CA MET A 397 -13.60 16.73 6.29
C MET A 397 -14.41 16.96 5.01
N ASP A 398 -15.74 17.11 5.13
CA ASP A 398 -16.61 17.45 4.00
C ASP A 398 -16.22 18.78 3.35
N ALA A 399 -15.95 19.81 4.16
CA ALA A 399 -15.50 21.10 3.66
C ALA A 399 -14.17 20.98 2.91
N ALA A 400 -13.18 20.26 3.44
CA ALA A 400 -11.90 20.02 2.77
C ALA A 400 -12.08 19.30 1.43
N GLN A 401 -12.93 18.28 1.38
CA GLN A 401 -13.25 17.57 0.15
C GLN A 401 -13.90 18.50 -0.89
N ARG A 402 -14.85 19.34 -0.47
CA ARG A 402 -15.48 20.33 -1.36
C ARG A 402 -14.48 21.35 -1.87
N ARG A 403 -13.59 21.89 -1.03
CA ARG A 403 -12.52 22.81 -1.46
C ARG A 403 -11.67 22.22 -2.58
N ARG A 404 -11.29 20.94 -2.49
CA ARG A 404 -10.58 20.25 -3.57
C ARG A 404 -11.41 20.02 -4.82
N ASN A 405 -12.73 19.89 -4.71
CA ASN A 405 -13.59 19.61 -5.87
C ASN A 405 -14.09 20.89 -6.56
N ASP A 406 -14.31 21.97 -5.82
CA ASP A 406 -14.99 23.18 -6.30
C ASP A 406 -14.19 23.95 -7.36
N MET A 407 -12.86 23.78 -7.46
CA MET A 407 -12.09 24.41 -8.55
C MET A 407 -12.22 23.70 -9.91
N LEU A 408 -12.98 22.60 -10.02
CA LEU A 408 -13.36 22.06 -11.33
C LEU A 408 -14.45 22.88 -12.02
N HIS A 409 -15.22 23.70 -11.29
CA HIS A 409 -16.31 24.48 -11.88
C HIS A 409 -15.85 25.76 -12.59
N GLU A 410 -14.77 26.39 -12.15
CA GLU A 410 -14.24 27.60 -12.81
C GLU A 410 -13.44 27.26 -14.07
N ALA A 411 -12.71 26.14 -14.09
CA ALA A 411 -11.86 25.74 -15.22
C ALA A 411 -12.60 25.08 -16.41
N VAL A 412 -13.89 24.72 -16.26
CA VAL A 412 -14.71 24.10 -17.32
C VAL A 412 -15.67 25.11 -17.97
N CYS A 413 -15.73 26.35 -17.45
CA CYS A 413 -16.58 27.41 -17.97
C CYS A 413 -15.85 28.45 -18.86
N GLU A 414 -14.56 28.25 -19.14
CA GLU A 414 -13.79 28.95 -20.19
C GLU A 414 -13.44 27.98 -21.33
#